data_AF-A0A4T0DYN7-F1
#
_entry.id   AF-A0A4T0DYN7-F1
#
_cell.length_a   1.000
_cell.length_b   1.000
_cell.length_c   1.000
_cell.angle_alpha   90.00
_cell.angle_beta   90.00
_cell.angle_gamma   90.00
#
_symmetry.space_group_name_H-M   'P 1'
#
loop_
_entity.id
_entity.type
_entity.pdbx_description
1 polymer ?
#
loop_
_entity_poly.entity_id
_entity_poly.type
_entity_poly.pdbx_seq_one_letter_code
_entity_poly.pdbx_strand_id
1 'polypeptide(L)'
;MWGILNTGILLAGIAGATSNSNNTVNNSKLQTWWHDSGEITRSPVQPSSVRQSHLYSIQVSNSVDQTYYDSFAYQTIPRNGQGNILIPNDLTSTTTASDGITIEAAIGMTMSWTSFLYSADVWVKLHRLDGFGIESDTFVIRPTTLNLTTSVAGGDLFIQVPYSERGSKFSVEFNDNLFDFRDGCSNPTCSYVQDTSASGPYYVDEYDDSMPLMGVEPLDSLLIFASPFEDESLIPDETSDDALVVPEGRISGLNTTEARIVIFKPGVYYATATDYLNLSSTVDWLYFAPGSYVKGRIFAAQISQVILALTKV
;
A
#
# COMPACT_ATOMS: atom_id res chain seq x y z
N MET A 1 -24.42 -50.99 -47.91
CA MET A 1 -23.20 -51.63 -47.36
C MET A 1 -22.82 -50.84 -46.12
N TRP A 2 -22.77 -51.52 -44.98
CA TRP A 2 -22.59 -50.94 -43.65
C TRP A 2 -21.19 -50.34 -43.48
N GLY A 3 -21.09 -49.24 -42.73
CA GLY A 3 -19.82 -48.64 -42.32
C GLY A 3 -20.04 -47.75 -41.09
N ILE A 4 -19.90 -48.35 -39.91
CA ILE A 4 -19.91 -47.67 -38.61
C ILE A 4 -18.58 -46.92 -38.46
N LEU A 5 -18.63 -45.65 -38.06
CA LEU A 5 -17.51 -44.92 -37.48
C LEU A 5 -17.97 -44.26 -36.17
N ASN A 6 -17.70 -44.94 -35.06
CA ASN A 6 -17.34 -44.29 -33.79
C ASN A 6 -16.01 -43.55 -34.05
N THR A 7 -15.70 -42.39 -33.48
CA THR A 7 -15.54 -42.10 -32.05
C THR A 7 -15.14 -40.63 -31.91
N GLY A 8 -15.49 -40.00 -30.78
CA GLY A 8 -14.69 -38.90 -30.21
C GLY A 8 -15.42 -37.58 -30.00
N ILE A 9 -16.34 -37.53 -29.03
CA ILE A 9 -16.68 -36.26 -28.39
C ILE A 9 -15.44 -35.86 -27.57
N LEU A 10 -14.67 -34.89 -28.05
CA LEU A 10 -13.75 -34.15 -27.19
C LEU A 10 -14.60 -33.34 -26.22
N LEU A 11 -14.75 -33.83 -25.00
CA LEU A 11 -14.98 -32.97 -23.85
C LEU A 11 -13.69 -32.15 -23.67
N ALA A 12 -13.69 -30.93 -24.23
CA ALA A 12 -12.78 -29.91 -23.77
C ALA A 12 -13.11 -29.67 -22.30
N GLY A 13 -12.31 -30.28 -21.43
CA GLY A 13 -12.30 -29.95 -20.01
C GLY A 13 -12.05 -28.45 -19.92
N ILE A 14 -13.08 -27.73 -19.47
CA ILE A 14 -12.93 -26.37 -19.01
C ILE A 14 -12.01 -26.52 -17.80
N ALA A 15 -10.70 -26.28 -18.00
CA ALA A 15 -9.80 -26.06 -16.91
C ALA A 15 -10.39 -24.85 -16.18
N GLY A 16 -11.13 -25.12 -15.11
CA GLY A 16 -11.55 -24.08 -14.19
C GLY A 16 -10.29 -23.36 -13.79
N ALA A 17 -10.20 -22.07 -14.14
CA ALA A 17 -9.23 -21.20 -13.52
C ALA A 17 -9.41 -21.42 -12.01
N THR A 18 -8.41 -22.01 -11.36
CA THR A 18 -8.33 -21.98 -9.91
C THR A 18 -8.27 -20.50 -9.58
N SER A 19 -9.40 -19.96 -9.14
CA SER A 19 -9.43 -18.73 -8.37
C SER A 19 -8.42 -18.95 -7.24
N ASN A 20 -7.23 -18.40 -7.37
CA ASN A 20 -6.32 -18.29 -6.24
C ASN A 20 -6.97 -17.27 -5.31
N SER A 21 -7.90 -17.76 -4.49
CA SER A 21 -8.49 -16.96 -3.43
C SER A 21 -7.37 -16.59 -2.48
N ASN A 22 -7.17 -15.30 -2.26
CA ASN A 22 -6.22 -14.82 -1.26
C ASN A 22 -6.58 -15.42 0.09
N ASN A 23 -5.59 -15.98 0.78
CA ASN A 23 -5.76 -16.70 2.03
C ASN A 23 -5.42 -15.77 3.20
N THR A 24 -6.40 -15.02 3.70
CA THR A 24 -6.22 -14.12 4.85
C THR A 24 -6.57 -14.82 6.17
N VAL A 25 -6.21 -14.19 7.29
CA VAL A 25 -6.55 -14.67 8.63
C VAL A 25 -7.16 -13.56 9.47
N ASN A 26 -8.12 -13.93 10.32
CA ASN A 26 -8.67 -13.07 11.36
C ASN A 26 -8.91 -13.92 12.61
N ASN A 27 -7.96 -13.90 13.54
CA ASN A 27 -8.05 -14.57 14.83
C ASN A 27 -7.38 -13.72 15.92
N SER A 28 -7.37 -14.21 17.16
CA SER A 28 -6.82 -13.46 18.31
C SER A 28 -5.31 -13.21 18.28
N LYS A 29 -4.56 -13.83 17.35
CA LYS A 29 -3.10 -13.73 17.26
C LYS A 29 -2.60 -12.98 16.04
N LEU A 30 -3.32 -13.08 14.93
CA LEU A 30 -2.94 -12.48 13.65
C LEU A 30 -4.20 -12.10 12.89
N GLN A 31 -4.21 -10.87 12.38
CA GLN A 31 -5.20 -10.39 11.43
C GLN A 31 -4.49 -9.79 10.23
N THR A 32 -4.73 -10.36 9.06
CA THR A 32 -4.36 -9.82 7.75
C THR A 32 -5.63 -9.56 6.95
N TRP A 33 -5.52 -8.75 5.90
CA TRP A 33 -6.66 -8.43 5.04
C TRP A 33 -6.24 -8.28 3.58
N TRP A 34 -7.25 -8.29 2.72
CA TRP A 34 -7.09 -8.20 1.27
C TRP A 34 -8.10 -7.23 0.65
N HIS A 35 -7.80 -6.76 -0.56
CA HIS A 35 -8.72 -5.99 -1.41
C HIS A 35 -8.85 -6.69 -2.76
N ASP A 36 -10.04 -7.22 -3.07
CA ASP A 36 -10.29 -7.89 -4.36
C ASP A 36 -10.24 -6.90 -5.54
N SER A 37 -10.39 -5.60 -5.26
CA SER A 37 -10.24 -4.50 -6.22
C SER A 37 -8.81 -3.95 -6.31
N GLY A 38 -7.80 -4.75 -5.93
CA GLY A 38 -6.39 -4.44 -6.13
C GLY A 38 -6.06 -4.18 -7.60
N GLU A 39 -5.42 -3.04 -7.89
CA GLU A 39 -5.06 -2.62 -9.24
C GLU A 39 -3.56 -2.29 -9.33
N ILE A 40 -2.83 -3.03 -10.16
CA ILE A 40 -1.43 -2.75 -10.50
C ILE A 40 -1.42 -1.78 -11.69
N THR A 41 -1.08 -0.52 -11.45
CA THR A 41 -1.09 0.52 -12.49
C THR A 41 -0.15 1.68 -12.15
N ARG A 42 0.27 2.43 -13.17
CA ARG A 42 0.99 3.71 -13.05
C ARG A 42 0.09 4.93 -13.28
N SER A 43 -1.16 4.71 -13.70
CA SER A 43 -2.20 5.74 -13.86
C SER A 43 -3.01 5.91 -12.58
N PRO A 44 -3.95 6.87 -12.48
CA PRO A 44 -4.89 6.92 -11.37
C PRO A 44 -5.74 5.64 -11.35
N VAL A 45 -5.91 5.05 -10.17
CA VAL A 45 -6.78 3.88 -10.00
C VAL A 45 -8.26 4.26 -10.15
N GLN A 46 -9.11 3.28 -10.46
CA GLN A 46 -10.56 3.49 -10.43
C GLN A 46 -11.03 3.90 -9.02
N PRO A 47 -12.15 4.64 -8.88
CA PRO A 47 -12.65 5.09 -7.57
C PRO A 47 -12.82 3.97 -6.54
N SER A 48 -13.29 2.79 -6.96
CA SER A 48 -13.49 1.61 -6.11
C SER A 48 -12.28 0.67 -6.03
N SER A 49 -11.15 1.00 -6.68
CA SER A 49 -9.94 0.16 -6.68
C SER A 49 -8.87 0.65 -5.72
N VAL A 50 -7.98 -0.22 -5.27
CA VAL A 50 -6.84 0.14 -4.42
C VAL A 50 -5.55 -0.17 -5.16
N ARG A 51 -4.60 0.76 -5.21
CA ARG A 51 -3.33 0.52 -5.90
C ARG A 51 -2.54 -0.55 -5.13
N GLN A 52 -2.26 -1.66 -5.82
CA GLN A 52 -1.48 -2.78 -5.29
C GLN A 52 -0.02 -2.63 -5.73
N SER A 53 0.91 -3.07 -4.88
CA SER A 53 2.33 -3.14 -5.21
C SER A 53 2.53 -3.99 -6.46
N HIS A 54 3.27 -3.43 -7.42
CA HIS A 54 3.66 -4.16 -8.62
C HIS A 54 4.85 -5.09 -8.39
N LEU A 55 5.59 -4.91 -7.28
CA LEU A 55 6.86 -5.58 -7.05
C LEU A 55 6.83 -6.55 -5.87
N TYR A 56 6.05 -6.29 -4.82
CA TYR A 56 6.11 -7.07 -3.59
C TYR A 56 4.81 -7.81 -3.30
N SER A 57 4.94 -9.10 -2.95
CA SER A 57 3.88 -9.89 -2.31
C SER A 57 4.31 -10.26 -0.89
N ILE A 58 3.40 -10.08 0.06
CA ILE A 58 3.67 -10.28 1.49
C ILE A 58 2.72 -11.32 2.05
N GLN A 59 3.28 -12.26 2.79
CA GLN A 59 2.53 -13.20 3.60
C GLN A 59 3.03 -13.17 5.05
N VAL A 60 2.15 -13.42 6.01
CA VAL A 60 2.48 -13.40 7.44
C VAL A 60 2.03 -14.70 8.07
N SER A 61 2.87 -15.24 8.94
CA SER A 61 2.57 -16.45 9.69
C SER A 61 2.76 -16.23 11.18
N ASN A 62 1.93 -16.87 11.99
CA ASN A 62 2.19 -17.02 13.41
C ASN A 62 3.36 -18.01 13.60
N SER A 63 4.28 -17.67 14.51
CA SER A 63 5.47 -18.49 14.81
C SER A 63 5.18 -19.96 15.17
N VAL A 64 3.95 -20.29 15.58
CA VAL A 64 3.56 -21.64 16.04
C VAL A 64 3.14 -22.59 14.92
N ASP A 65 2.32 -22.15 13.96
CA ASP A 65 1.68 -23.03 12.96
C ASP A 65 2.33 -22.97 11.56
N GLN A 66 3.19 -21.97 11.33
CA GLN A 66 3.91 -21.73 10.06
C GLN A 66 3.00 -21.70 8.81
N THR A 67 1.70 -21.48 8.99
CA THR A 67 0.77 -21.23 7.88
C THR A 67 0.88 -19.77 7.47
N TYR A 68 1.20 -19.51 6.21
CA TYR A 68 1.35 -18.16 5.68
C TYR A 68 0.03 -17.66 5.11
N TYR A 69 -0.37 -16.46 5.55
CA TYR A 69 -1.59 -15.78 5.14
C TYR A 69 -1.23 -14.50 4.40
N ASP A 70 -1.95 -14.22 3.31
CA ASP A 70 -1.71 -13.06 2.47
C ASP A 70 -2.01 -11.76 3.23
N SER A 71 -1.16 -10.75 3.03
CA SER A 71 -1.31 -9.41 3.58
C SER A 71 -1.19 -8.41 2.45
N PHE A 72 -2.23 -7.59 2.22
CA PHE A 72 -2.27 -6.68 1.09
C PHE A 72 -1.07 -5.73 1.08
N ALA A 73 -0.36 -5.66 -0.04
CA ALA A 73 0.72 -4.72 -0.28
C ALA A 73 0.17 -3.54 -1.07
N TYR A 74 -0.10 -2.44 -0.38
CA TYR A 74 -0.49 -1.16 -0.98
C TYR A 74 0.69 -0.54 -1.72
N GLN A 75 0.41 0.38 -2.64
CA GLN A 75 1.43 1.21 -3.28
C GLN A 75 0.95 2.64 -3.52
N THR A 76 1.85 3.59 -3.34
CA THR A 76 1.70 4.97 -3.80
C THR A 76 2.82 5.31 -4.79
N ILE A 77 2.53 6.27 -5.66
CA ILE A 77 3.44 6.75 -6.70
C ILE A 77 3.39 8.29 -6.73
N PRO A 78 4.47 8.97 -7.16
CA PRO A 78 4.47 10.41 -7.33
C PRO A 78 3.25 10.91 -8.11
N ARG A 79 2.60 11.97 -7.59
CA ARG A 79 1.38 12.59 -8.16
C ARG A 79 0.20 11.63 -8.32
N ASN A 80 0.22 10.49 -7.63
CA ASN A 80 -0.82 9.45 -7.66
C ASN A 80 -1.17 8.94 -9.08
N GLY A 81 -0.27 9.12 -10.05
CA GLY A 81 -0.49 8.80 -11.47
C GLY A 81 -1.26 9.84 -12.27
N GLN A 82 -1.66 10.97 -11.68
CA GLN A 82 -2.41 12.03 -12.37
C GLN A 82 -1.50 12.94 -13.21
N GLY A 83 -0.19 12.94 -12.93
CA GLY A 83 0.71 13.96 -13.48
C GLY A 83 0.54 15.31 -12.77
N ASN A 84 1.22 16.34 -13.27
CA ASN A 84 1.16 17.68 -12.67
C ASN A 84 -0.02 18.44 -13.27
N ILE A 85 -1.18 18.41 -12.60
CA ILE A 85 -2.45 18.94 -13.10
C ILE A 85 -3.03 20.04 -12.20
N LEU A 86 -3.79 20.96 -12.79
CA LEU A 86 -4.45 22.08 -12.08
C LEU A 86 -5.87 21.74 -11.63
N ILE A 87 -6.58 20.96 -12.45
CA ILE A 87 -7.99 20.62 -12.23
C ILE A 87 -8.05 19.13 -11.87
N PRO A 88 -8.55 18.77 -10.67
CA PRO A 88 -8.60 17.37 -10.26
C PRO A 88 -9.35 16.49 -11.27
N ASN A 89 -8.77 15.32 -11.59
CA ASN A 89 -9.26 14.36 -12.59
C ASN A 89 -9.27 14.82 -14.06
N ASP A 90 -8.80 16.04 -14.38
CA ASP A 90 -8.57 16.46 -15.77
C ASP A 90 -7.08 16.31 -16.11
N LEU A 91 -6.72 15.16 -16.70
CA LEU A 91 -5.35 14.84 -17.11
C LEU A 91 -4.80 15.77 -18.19
N THR A 92 -5.65 16.58 -18.83
CA THR A 92 -5.23 17.58 -19.84
C THR A 92 -4.90 18.94 -19.22
N SER A 93 -5.27 19.17 -17.96
CA SER A 93 -5.05 20.43 -17.24
C SER A 93 -3.61 20.56 -16.71
N THR A 94 -2.63 20.19 -17.54
CA THR A 94 -1.22 20.09 -17.13
C THR A 94 -0.62 21.45 -16.75
N THR A 95 0.28 21.45 -15.78
CA THR A 95 1.08 22.62 -15.38
C THR A 95 2.55 22.24 -15.18
N THR A 96 3.40 23.26 -15.23
CA THR A 96 4.84 23.17 -14.93
C THR A 96 5.19 23.86 -13.61
N ALA A 97 4.19 24.31 -12.85
CA ALA A 97 4.40 24.86 -11.52
C ALA A 97 5.03 23.78 -10.62
N SER A 98 6.02 24.16 -9.82
CA SER A 98 6.68 23.21 -8.91
C SER A 98 5.71 22.75 -7.82
N ASP A 99 5.55 21.44 -7.70
CA ASP A 99 4.76 20.75 -6.67
C ASP A 99 5.66 20.00 -5.67
N GLY A 100 6.97 20.21 -5.74
CA GLY A 100 7.97 19.48 -4.94
C GLY A 100 8.39 18.13 -5.52
N ILE A 101 7.76 17.66 -6.59
CA ILE A 101 8.17 16.46 -7.35
C ILE A 101 8.95 16.91 -8.59
N THR A 102 10.15 16.38 -8.74
CA THR A 102 11.09 16.68 -9.81
C THR A 102 11.30 15.44 -10.68
N ILE A 103 12.31 14.61 -10.36
CA ILE A 103 12.71 13.43 -11.12
C ILE A 103 11.95 12.15 -10.73
N GLU A 104 11.34 12.12 -9.54
CA GLU A 104 10.80 10.90 -8.89
C GLU A 104 9.78 10.19 -9.78
N ALA A 105 8.90 10.97 -10.42
CA ALA A 105 7.91 10.43 -11.35
C ALA A 105 8.54 9.85 -12.62
N ALA A 106 9.65 10.43 -13.10
CA ALA A 106 10.30 10.05 -14.34
C ALA A 106 11.22 8.83 -14.17
N ILE A 107 11.90 8.72 -13.03
CA ILE A 107 12.70 7.54 -12.66
C ILE A 107 11.83 6.37 -12.20
N GLY A 108 10.53 6.62 -11.96
CA GLY A 108 9.55 5.58 -11.67
C GLY A 108 9.45 5.18 -10.20
N MET A 109 9.81 6.08 -9.27
CA MET A 109 9.76 5.77 -7.84
C MET A 109 8.39 5.30 -7.36
N THR A 110 8.40 4.37 -6.40
CA THR A 110 7.20 3.95 -5.68
C THR A 110 7.46 3.80 -4.19
N MET A 111 6.38 3.84 -3.41
CA MET A 111 6.38 3.44 -2.02
C MET A 111 5.28 2.43 -1.77
N SER A 112 5.69 1.20 -1.47
CA SER A 112 4.80 0.12 -1.10
C SER A 112 4.77 -0.07 0.40
N TRP A 113 3.64 -0.50 0.94
CA TRP A 113 3.57 -0.87 2.35
C TRP A 113 2.54 -1.97 2.59
N THR A 114 2.71 -2.68 3.70
CA THR A 114 1.69 -3.59 4.22
C THR A 114 1.50 -3.35 5.71
N SER A 115 0.30 -3.64 6.18
CA SER A 115 -0.09 -3.56 7.58
C SER A 115 -0.79 -4.85 7.98
N PHE A 116 -0.56 -5.30 9.19
CA PHE A 116 -1.27 -6.42 9.81
C PHE A 116 -1.33 -6.22 11.33
N LEU A 117 -2.29 -6.88 11.99
CA LEU A 117 -2.38 -6.89 13.44
C LEU A 117 -1.82 -8.19 14.00
N TYR A 118 -1.08 -8.11 15.10
CA TYR A 118 -0.48 -9.28 15.77
C TYR A 118 -0.51 -9.17 17.29
N SER A 119 -0.50 -10.31 17.97
CA SER A 119 -0.42 -10.40 19.45
C SER A 119 0.67 -11.37 19.94
N ALA A 120 1.48 -11.88 19.02
CA ALA A 120 2.55 -12.85 19.26
C ALA A 120 3.61 -12.73 18.15
N ASP A 121 4.79 -13.30 18.35
CA ASP A 121 5.85 -13.30 17.34
C ASP A 121 5.37 -13.89 16.01
N VAL A 122 5.71 -13.22 14.91
CA VAL A 122 5.35 -13.61 13.55
C VAL A 122 6.56 -13.76 12.65
N TRP A 123 6.38 -14.51 11.57
CA TRP A 123 7.27 -14.49 10.40
C TRP A 123 6.59 -13.75 9.26
N VAL A 124 7.26 -12.71 8.76
CA VAL A 124 6.88 -12.02 7.52
C VAL A 124 7.67 -12.66 6.38
N LYS A 125 6.96 -13.17 5.39
CA LYS A 125 7.52 -13.69 4.14
C LYS A 125 7.31 -12.66 3.04
N LEU A 126 8.39 -12.28 2.37
CA LEU A 126 8.42 -11.32 1.29
C LEU A 126 8.89 -12.04 0.02
N HIS A 127 8.08 -11.93 -1.03
CA HIS A 127 8.38 -12.40 -2.38
C HIS A 127 8.43 -11.23 -3.36
N ARG A 128 9.39 -11.24 -4.29
CA ARG A 128 9.45 -10.28 -5.40
C ARG A 128 8.74 -10.81 -6.64
N LEU A 129 7.86 -10.01 -7.22
CA LEU A 129 7.00 -10.35 -8.35
C LEU A 129 7.68 -10.17 -9.71
N ASP A 130 8.86 -9.56 -9.74
CA ASP A 130 9.71 -9.40 -10.93
C ASP A 130 10.50 -10.68 -11.28
N GLY A 131 10.39 -11.72 -10.46
CA GLY A 131 11.05 -13.02 -10.66
C GLY A 131 12.49 -13.06 -10.15
N PHE A 132 13.01 -11.99 -9.56
CA PHE A 132 14.32 -11.99 -8.93
C PHE A 132 14.25 -12.68 -7.56
N GLY A 133 15.06 -13.71 -7.39
CA GLY A 133 15.24 -14.35 -6.08
C GLY A 133 16.00 -13.42 -5.15
N ILE A 134 15.55 -13.35 -3.90
CA ILE A 134 16.27 -12.63 -2.84
C ILE A 134 17.42 -13.51 -2.38
N GLU A 135 18.59 -12.92 -2.16
CA GLU A 135 19.77 -13.59 -1.60
C GLU A 135 20.07 -13.09 -0.19
N SER A 136 20.85 -13.85 0.58
CA SER A 136 21.34 -13.37 1.87
C SER A 136 22.29 -12.19 1.67
N ASP A 137 22.25 -11.23 2.60
CA ASP A 137 23.09 -10.01 2.60
C ASP A 137 22.86 -9.03 1.42
N THR A 138 21.85 -9.25 0.57
CA THR A 138 21.48 -8.32 -0.52
C THR A 138 20.37 -7.35 -0.14
N PHE A 139 20.13 -7.16 1.16
CA PHE A 139 19.11 -6.25 1.68
C PHE A 139 19.51 -5.67 3.03
N VAL A 140 18.87 -4.54 3.39
CA VAL A 140 18.99 -3.87 4.68
C VAL A 140 17.60 -3.64 5.26
N ILE A 141 17.42 -3.88 6.56
CA ILE A 141 16.22 -3.51 7.30
C ILE A 141 16.50 -2.22 8.08
N ARG A 142 15.67 -1.19 7.89
CA ARG A 142 15.79 0.09 8.63
C ARG A 142 14.57 0.35 9.52
N PRO A 143 14.74 0.86 10.75
CA PRO A 143 16.02 1.22 11.37
C PRO A 143 16.85 -0.02 11.74
N THR A 144 18.15 0.05 11.49
CA THR A 144 19.09 -1.08 11.69
C THR A 144 19.21 -1.49 13.16
N THR A 145 18.80 -0.63 14.08
CA THR A 145 18.75 -0.91 15.53
C THR A 145 17.74 -1.98 15.92
N LEU A 146 16.81 -2.36 15.04
CA LEU A 146 15.86 -3.44 15.31
C LEU A 146 16.51 -4.82 15.38
N ASN A 147 17.64 -5.03 14.69
CA ASN A 147 18.39 -6.29 14.67
C ASN A 147 17.50 -7.54 14.52
N LEU A 148 16.55 -7.49 13.56
CA LEU A 148 15.60 -8.58 13.34
C LEU A 148 16.28 -9.83 12.78
N THR A 149 15.85 -11.01 13.25
CA THR A 149 16.28 -12.28 12.68
C THR A 149 15.73 -12.42 11.26
N THR A 150 16.59 -12.79 10.31
CA THR A 150 16.18 -13.01 8.92
C THR A 150 16.72 -14.34 8.39
N SER A 151 16.06 -14.88 7.38
CA SER A 151 16.55 -16.00 6.59
C SER A 151 16.01 -15.91 5.17
N VAL A 152 16.69 -16.56 4.23
CA VAL A 152 16.28 -16.60 2.82
C VAL A 152 16.12 -18.06 2.41
N ALA A 153 14.99 -18.39 1.78
CA ALA A 153 14.72 -19.73 1.27
C ALA A 153 13.82 -19.67 0.04
N GLY A 154 14.17 -20.43 -1.01
CA GLY A 154 13.35 -20.49 -2.23
C GLY A 154 13.21 -19.16 -2.99
N GLY A 155 14.12 -18.21 -2.78
CA GLY A 155 14.06 -16.86 -3.35
C GLY A 155 13.22 -15.86 -2.53
N ASP A 156 12.65 -16.29 -1.40
CA ASP A 156 11.87 -15.44 -0.49
C ASP A 156 12.69 -15.01 0.72
N LEU A 157 12.42 -13.81 1.23
CA LEU A 157 12.95 -13.30 2.48
C LEU A 157 11.96 -13.55 3.62
N PHE A 158 12.43 -14.14 4.70
CA PHE A 158 11.69 -14.39 5.93
C PHE A 158 12.27 -13.53 7.04
N ILE A 159 11.42 -12.72 7.68
CA ILE A 159 11.78 -11.78 8.74
C ILE A 159 10.99 -12.15 9.99
N GLN A 160 11.67 -12.46 11.09
CA GLN A 160 11.03 -12.67 12.37
C GLN A 160 10.74 -11.30 13.00
N VAL A 161 9.47 -11.03 13.30
CA VAL A 161 9.05 -9.81 13.98
C VAL A 161 8.54 -10.20 15.37
N PRO A 162 9.32 -9.92 16.44
CA PRO A 162 8.88 -10.18 17.80
C PRO A 162 7.69 -9.29 18.17
N TYR A 163 6.79 -9.82 19.00
CA TYR A 163 5.68 -9.03 19.50
C TYR A 163 6.14 -7.86 20.37
N SER A 164 5.48 -6.72 20.18
CA SER A 164 5.65 -5.49 20.92
C SER A 164 4.32 -4.78 21.01
N GLU A 165 3.93 -4.32 22.21
CA GLU A 165 2.75 -3.48 22.44
C GLU A 165 2.82 -2.13 21.70
N ARG A 166 4.01 -1.73 21.21
CA ARG A 166 4.19 -0.54 20.36
C ARG A 166 4.16 -0.85 18.87
N GLY A 167 4.09 -2.13 18.51
CA GLY A 167 4.31 -2.62 17.17
C GLY A 167 5.76 -2.46 16.70
N SER A 168 5.98 -2.74 15.42
CA SER A 168 7.23 -2.50 14.71
C SER A 168 6.93 -1.86 13.35
N LYS A 169 7.75 -0.88 12.97
CA LYS A 169 7.66 -0.16 11.69
C LYS A 169 9.05 -0.12 11.09
N PHE A 170 9.22 -0.71 9.92
CA PHE A 170 10.52 -0.81 9.28
C PHE A 170 10.44 -0.82 7.76
N SER A 171 11.51 -0.39 7.12
CA SER A 171 11.76 -0.47 5.69
C SER A 171 12.58 -1.72 5.39
N VAL A 172 12.28 -2.39 4.28
CA VAL A 172 13.10 -3.46 3.70
C VAL A 172 13.66 -2.93 2.39
N GLU A 173 14.98 -2.82 2.30
CA GLU A 173 15.68 -2.13 1.23
C GLU A 173 16.61 -3.10 0.49
N PHE A 174 16.36 -3.37 -0.78
CA PHE A 174 17.19 -4.28 -1.58
C PHE A 174 18.31 -3.52 -2.28
N ASN A 175 19.53 -4.06 -2.24
CA ASN A 175 20.71 -3.39 -2.78
C ASN A 175 20.62 -3.13 -4.29
N ASP A 176 19.96 -4.02 -5.04
CA ASP A 176 19.73 -3.92 -6.48
C ASP A 176 18.57 -2.99 -6.85
N ASN A 177 17.84 -2.46 -5.87
CA ASN A 177 16.73 -1.52 -6.07
C ASN A 177 17.05 -0.12 -5.52
N LEU A 178 18.30 0.16 -5.13
CA LEU A 178 18.69 1.49 -4.65
C LEU A 178 18.85 2.50 -5.79
N PHE A 179 18.46 3.74 -5.54
CA PHE A 179 18.65 4.88 -6.42
C PHE A 179 19.56 5.93 -5.76
N ASP A 180 20.55 6.42 -6.51
CA ASP A 180 21.49 7.45 -6.10
C ASP A 180 20.91 8.84 -6.41
N PHE A 181 20.41 9.55 -5.39
CA PHE A 181 19.99 10.94 -5.56
C PHE A 181 21.21 11.86 -5.61
N ARG A 182 21.39 12.56 -6.72
CA ARG A 182 22.53 13.46 -6.97
C ARG A 182 22.06 14.87 -7.23
N ASP A 183 22.77 15.83 -6.64
CA ASP A 183 22.46 17.25 -6.84
C ASP A 183 22.74 17.65 -8.30
N GLY A 184 21.88 18.48 -8.87
CA GLY A 184 21.95 18.88 -10.27
C GLY A 184 22.75 20.15 -10.54
N CYS A 185 23.23 20.86 -9.52
CA CYS A 185 24.06 22.04 -9.72
C CYS A 185 24.91 22.41 -8.49
N SER A 186 25.78 23.41 -8.65
CA SER A 186 26.67 23.93 -7.60
C SER A 186 26.04 24.95 -6.62
N ASN A 187 24.72 25.19 -6.69
CA ASN A 187 24.00 26.17 -5.87
C ASN A 187 22.79 25.52 -5.18
N PRO A 188 22.54 25.75 -3.87
CA PRO A 188 21.50 25.09 -3.06
C PRO A 188 20.02 25.24 -3.48
N THR A 189 19.72 25.72 -4.69
CA THR A 189 18.36 25.93 -5.21
C THR A 189 17.97 25.01 -6.38
N CYS A 190 18.77 23.98 -6.67
CA CYS A 190 18.53 23.09 -7.81
C CYS A 190 17.86 21.77 -7.44
N SER A 191 17.25 21.15 -8.45
CA SER A 191 16.65 19.82 -8.37
C SER A 191 17.68 18.72 -8.59
N TYR A 192 17.34 17.48 -8.22
CA TYR A 192 18.13 16.31 -8.54
C TYR A 192 18.25 16.08 -10.06
N VAL A 193 19.34 15.43 -10.47
CA VAL A 193 19.54 14.92 -11.85
C VAL A 193 19.31 13.41 -11.91
N GLN A 194 19.06 12.90 -13.12
CA GLN A 194 18.87 11.47 -13.36
C GLN A 194 19.40 11.04 -14.73
N ASP A 195 19.80 9.79 -14.88
CA ASP A 195 20.35 9.18 -16.10
C ASP A 195 19.51 8.01 -16.64
N THR A 196 18.29 7.85 -16.10
CA THR A 196 17.41 6.68 -16.38
C THR A 196 16.41 6.92 -17.50
N SER A 197 15.97 8.15 -17.70
CA SER A 197 14.91 8.53 -18.64
C SER A 197 15.33 9.74 -19.47
N ALA A 198 15.81 9.50 -20.69
CA ALA A 198 16.30 10.54 -21.61
C ALA A 198 15.26 11.63 -21.93
N SER A 199 13.97 11.30 -21.86
CA SER A 199 12.86 12.24 -22.03
C SER A 199 12.38 12.89 -20.72
N GLY A 200 12.94 12.47 -19.59
CA GLY A 200 12.58 12.96 -18.27
C GLY A 200 13.19 14.34 -17.95
N PRO A 201 12.66 15.02 -16.92
CA PRO A 201 13.27 16.26 -16.43
C PRO A 201 14.68 15.98 -15.89
N TYR A 202 15.55 16.98 -16.02
CA TYR A 202 16.93 16.96 -15.48
C TYR A 202 17.74 15.73 -15.88
N TYR A 203 17.50 15.21 -17.10
CA TYR A 203 18.29 14.12 -17.64
C TYR A 203 19.74 14.54 -17.91
N VAL A 204 20.68 13.66 -17.58
CA VAL A 204 22.10 13.76 -17.93
C VAL A 204 22.54 12.44 -18.55
N ASP A 205 23.47 12.49 -19.51
CA ASP A 205 23.96 11.27 -20.19
C ASP A 205 24.81 10.39 -19.26
N GLU A 206 25.52 11.00 -18.32
CA GLU A 206 26.29 10.34 -17.27
C GLU A 206 26.45 11.27 -16.06
N TYR A 207 26.62 10.69 -14.87
CA TYR A 207 26.98 11.46 -13.68
C TYR A 207 28.47 11.82 -13.68
N ASP A 208 28.80 13.03 -13.25
CA ASP A 208 30.18 13.50 -13.06
C ASP A 208 30.39 14.09 -11.65
N ASP A 209 31.63 14.52 -11.37
CA ASP A 209 32.03 15.06 -10.06
C ASP A 209 31.31 16.37 -9.68
N SER A 210 30.60 17.03 -10.61
CA SER A 210 29.78 18.21 -10.32
C SER A 210 28.41 17.86 -9.74
N MET A 211 28.05 16.57 -9.69
CA MET A 211 26.75 16.05 -9.24
C MET A 211 26.92 15.18 -7.98
N PRO A 212 27.18 15.81 -6.81
CA PRO A 212 27.47 15.08 -5.58
C PRO A 212 26.29 14.21 -5.15
N LEU A 213 26.62 13.05 -4.57
CA LEU A 213 25.64 12.15 -3.98
C LEU A 213 25.03 12.76 -2.72
N MET A 214 23.71 12.88 -2.70
CA MET A 214 22.92 13.48 -1.62
C MET A 214 22.20 12.43 -0.77
N GLY A 215 21.80 11.32 -1.38
CA GLY A 215 21.08 10.25 -0.70
C GLY A 215 21.06 8.98 -1.54
N VAL A 216 20.87 7.85 -0.85
CA VAL A 216 20.68 6.54 -1.46
C VAL A 216 19.50 5.89 -0.77
N GLU A 217 18.45 5.56 -1.52
CA GLU A 217 17.22 4.97 -1.00
C GLU A 217 16.56 4.08 -2.06
N PRO A 218 15.64 3.17 -1.69
CA PRO A 218 14.98 2.31 -2.67
C PRO A 218 14.17 3.09 -3.70
N LEU A 219 14.31 2.71 -4.97
CA LEU A 219 13.44 3.14 -6.06
C LEU A 219 12.01 2.66 -5.82
N ASP A 220 11.85 1.42 -5.35
CA ASP A 220 10.59 0.82 -4.96
C ASP A 220 10.66 0.45 -3.47
N SER A 221 10.37 1.41 -2.61
CA SER A 221 10.43 1.18 -1.16
C SER A 221 9.34 0.20 -0.70
N LEU A 222 9.65 -0.57 0.36
CA LEU A 222 8.71 -1.45 1.04
C LEU A 222 8.74 -1.19 2.55
N LEU A 223 7.60 -0.76 3.08
CA LEU A 223 7.39 -0.55 4.51
C LEU A 223 6.52 -1.66 5.11
N ILE A 224 6.92 -2.18 6.27
CA ILE A 224 6.15 -3.16 7.03
C ILE A 224 5.66 -2.51 8.32
N PHE A 225 4.35 -2.51 8.53
CA PHE A 225 3.70 -2.00 9.75
C PHE A 225 3.05 -3.15 10.54
N ALA A 226 3.84 -3.79 11.41
CA ALA A 226 3.37 -4.81 12.33
C ALA A 226 2.77 -4.14 13.57
N SER A 227 1.45 -4.02 13.65
CA SER A 227 0.77 -3.26 14.70
C SER A 227 0.12 -4.18 15.73
N PRO A 228 0.14 -3.86 17.04
CA PRO A 228 -0.63 -4.64 18.01
C PRO A 228 -2.12 -4.57 17.68
N PHE A 229 -2.91 -5.54 18.14
CA PHE A 229 -4.37 -5.38 18.15
C PHE A 229 -4.79 -4.12 18.91
N GLU A 230 -5.86 -3.51 18.44
CA GLU A 230 -6.47 -2.35 19.10
C GLU A 230 -7.05 -2.78 20.45
N ASP A 231 -6.98 -1.86 21.43
CA ASP A 231 -7.70 -2.02 22.68
C ASP A 231 -9.20 -2.05 22.38
N GLU A 232 -9.97 -2.94 23.02
CA GLU A 232 -11.41 -3.07 22.80
C GLU A 232 -12.16 -1.75 23.04
N SER A 233 -11.66 -0.87 23.92
CA SER A 233 -12.22 0.47 24.15
C SER A 233 -12.07 1.43 22.97
N LEU A 234 -11.21 1.11 22.01
CA LEU A 234 -10.96 1.87 20.79
C LEU A 234 -11.74 1.31 19.58
N ILE A 235 -12.49 0.22 19.78
CA ILE A 235 -13.33 -0.39 18.75
C ILE A 235 -14.79 -0.07 19.10
N PRO A 236 -15.49 0.78 18.32
CA PRO A 236 -16.87 1.11 18.61
C PRO A 236 -17.82 -0.07 18.34
N ASP A 237 -18.90 -0.15 19.12
CA ASP A 237 -20.00 -1.09 18.88
C ASP A 237 -20.82 -0.65 17.66
N GLU A 238 -20.73 -1.44 16.58
CA GLU A 238 -21.45 -1.18 15.33
C GLU A 238 -22.97 -1.34 15.43
N THR A 239 -23.47 -1.94 16.51
CA THR A 239 -24.89 -2.15 16.76
C THR A 239 -25.54 -1.02 17.57
N SER A 240 -24.73 -0.05 18.02
CA SER A 240 -25.20 1.13 18.75
C SER A 240 -26.09 2.02 17.87
N ASP A 241 -27.19 2.54 18.44
CA ASP A 241 -28.07 3.51 17.76
C ASP A 241 -27.35 4.84 17.44
N ASP A 242 -26.23 5.12 18.12
CA ASP A 242 -25.38 6.31 17.89
C ASP A 242 -24.32 6.11 16.79
N ALA A 243 -24.27 4.93 16.17
CA ALA A 243 -23.28 4.57 15.15
C ALA A 243 -23.85 4.61 13.73
N LEU A 244 -23.10 5.24 12.82
CA LEU A 244 -23.31 5.17 11.38
C LEU A 244 -22.25 4.25 10.76
N VAL A 245 -22.66 3.07 10.34
CA VAL A 245 -21.84 2.20 9.47
C VAL A 245 -21.94 2.70 8.04
N VAL A 246 -20.83 3.18 7.50
CA VAL A 246 -20.80 3.74 6.14
C VAL A 246 -20.84 2.60 5.11
N PRO A 247 -21.75 2.63 4.13
CA PRO A 247 -21.74 1.69 3.02
C PRO A 247 -20.50 1.86 2.15
N GLU A 248 -19.94 0.75 1.67
CA GLU A 248 -18.79 0.77 0.74
C GLU A 248 -19.11 1.57 -0.54
N GLY A 249 -18.09 2.24 -1.09
CA GLY A 249 -18.19 3.03 -2.32
C GLY A 249 -18.22 4.54 -2.08
N ARG A 250 -19.07 5.26 -2.85
CA ARG A 250 -19.10 6.72 -2.82
C ARG A 250 -19.65 7.22 -1.48
N ILE A 251 -18.85 7.99 -0.77
CA ILE A 251 -19.20 8.56 0.53
C ILE A 251 -20.20 9.70 0.34
N SER A 252 -21.26 9.71 1.14
CA SER A 252 -22.25 10.79 1.18
C SER A 252 -22.97 10.82 2.53
N GLY A 253 -23.62 11.95 2.85
CA GLY A 253 -24.50 12.06 4.02
C GLY A 253 -23.81 12.27 5.38
N LEU A 254 -22.48 12.26 5.46
CA LEU A 254 -21.74 12.45 6.71
C LEU A 254 -21.96 13.83 7.35
N ASN A 255 -22.31 14.84 6.55
CA ASN A 255 -22.51 16.21 7.02
C ASN A 255 -23.89 16.44 7.65
N THR A 256 -24.84 15.53 7.43
CA THR A 256 -26.22 15.61 7.93
C THR A 256 -26.57 14.44 8.85
N THR A 257 -25.60 13.60 9.21
CA THR A 257 -25.84 12.51 10.16
C THR A 257 -26.04 13.08 11.56
N GLU A 258 -26.92 12.45 12.34
CA GLU A 258 -27.06 12.70 13.79
C GLU A 258 -26.24 11.70 14.62
N ALA A 259 -25.60 10.73 13.97
CA ALA A 259 -24.73 9.77 14.62
C ALA A 259 -23.54 10.48 15.30
N ARG A 260 -23.06 9.88 16.38
CA ARG A 260 -21.83 10.31 17.08
C ARG A 260 -20.61 9.58 16.57
N ILE A 261 -20.79 8.32 16.19
CA ILE A 261 -19.73 7.44 15.74
C ILE A 261 -19.93 7.16 14.24
N VAL A 262 -18.88 7.30 13.45
CA VAL A 262 -18.87 6.93 12.03
C VAL A 262 -17.86 5.80 11.82
N ILE A 263 -18.33 4.69 11.27
CA ILE A 263 -17.57 3.45 11.13
C ILE A 263 -17.38 3.11 9.65
N PHE A 264 -16.11 2.99 9.23
CA PHE A 264 -15.72 2.39 7.95
C PHE A 264 -15.26 0.95 8.19
N LYS A 265 -16.06 -0.02 7.74
CA LYS A 265 -15.73 -1.45 7.78
C LYS A 265 -14.68 -1.79 6.70
N PRO A 266 -14.15 -3.03 6.64
CA PRO A 266 -13.27 -3.41 5.53
C PRO A 266 -13.96 -3.19 4.18
N GLY A 267 -13.25 -2.56 3.24
CA GLY A 267 -13.81 -2.13 1.94
C GLY A 267 -13.20 -0.83 1.43
N VAL A 268 -13.58 -0.42 0.22
CA VAL A 268 -13.08 0.78 -0.46
C VAL A 268 -14.13 1.89 -0.48
N TYR A 269 -13.75 3.04 0.07
CA TYR A 269 -14.61 4.21 0.16
C TYR A 269 -13.97 5.40 -0.53
N TYR A 270 -14.77 6.27 -1.15
CA TYR A 270 -14.23 7.43 -1.83
C TYR A 270 -15.14 8.66 -1.80
N ALA A 271 -14.55 9.80 -1.51
CA ALA A 271 -15.06 11.10 -1.92
C ALA A 271 -14.65 11.40 -3.37
N THR A 272 -15.36 12.32 -4.03
CA THR A 272 -14.87 12.86 -5.32
C THR A 272 -13.71 13.82 -5.08
N ALA A 273 -12.89 14.09 -6.10
CA ALA A 273 -11.71 14.95 -5.95
C ALA A 273 -12.02 16.42 -5.59
N THR A 274 -13.29 16.83 -5.68
CA THR A 274 -13.78 18.16 -5.28
C THR A 274 -14.59 18.14 -3.98
N ASP A 275 -14.65 17.00 -3.30
CA ASP A 275 -15.43 16.80 -2.07
C ASP A 275 -14.52 16.32 -0.93
N TYR A 276 -14.96 16.54 0.29
CA TYR A 276 -14.26 16.10 1.49
C TYR A 276 -15.26 15.49 2.47
N LEU A 277 -14.77 14.65 3.37
CA LEU A 277 -15.57 14.04 4.42
C LEU A 277 -15.90 15.11 5.46
N ASN A 278 -16.91 15.91 5.15
CA ASN A 278 -17.45 16.92 6.06
C ASN A 278 -18.34 16.21 7.08
N LEU A 279 -17.86 16.12 8.32
CA LEU A 279 -18.62 15.48 9.39
C LEU A 279 -19.59 16.49 10.00
N SER A 280 -20.79 16.02 10.35
CA SER A 280 -21.73 16.83 11.14
C SER A 280 -21.13 17.16 12.51
N SER A 281 -21.68 18.16 13.19
CA SER A 281 -21.20 18.57 14.51
C SER A 281 -21.47 17.55 15.63
N THR A 282 -22.26 16.51 15.37
CA THR A 282 -22.55 15.44 16.34
C THR A 282 -21.47 14.38 16.36
N VAL A 283 -20.72 14.23 15.26
CA VAL A 283 -19.68 13.20 15.14
C VAL A 283 -18.46 13.59 15.96
N ASP A 284 -18.14 12.77 16.96
CA ASP A 284 -16.97 12.92 17.82
C ASP A 284 -15.98 11.74 17.72
N TRP A 285 -16.37 10.68 17.02
CA TRP A 285 -15.55 9.49 16.78
C TRP A 285 -15.64 9.00 15.32
N LEU A 286 -14.49 8.97 14.66
CA LEU A 286 -14.30 8.32 13.36
C LEU A 286 -13.44 7.06 13.52
N TYR A 287 -13.94 5.91 13.06
CA TYR A 287 -13.26 4.62 13.14
C TYR A 287 -13.04 4.00 11.75
N PHE A 288 -11.80 3.59 11.50
CA PHE A 288 -11.37 2.91 10.28
C PHE A 288 -10.95 1.49 10.63
N ALA A 289 -11.79 0.51 10.30
CA ALA A 289 -11.48 -0.88 10.58
C ALA A 289 -10.25 -1.36 9.77
N PRO A 290 -9.50 -2.36 10.25
CA PRO A 290 -8.44 -2.99 9.48
C PRO A 290 -8.95 -3.49 8.13
N GLY A 291 -8.34 -3.03 7.03
CA GLY A 291 -8.78 -3.31 5.68
C GLY A 291 -9.80 -2.33 5.10
N SER A 292 -10.17 -1.27 5.81
CA SER A 292 -10.82 -0.11 5.19
C SER A 292 -9.81 0.71 4.40
N TYR A 293 -10.21 1.24 3.24
CA TYR A 293 -9.39 2.15 2.45
C TYR A 293 -10.24 3.35 2.00
N VAL A 294 -10.00 4.51 2.60
CA VAL A 294 -10.86 5.70 2.43
C VAL A 294 -10.12 6.79 1.66
N LYS A 295 -10.54 7.04 0.43
CA LYS A 295 -10.02 8.12 -0.43
C LYS A 295 -10.75 9.42 -0.12
N GLY A 296 -10.11 10.31 0.62
CA GLY A 296 -10.64 11.63 0.87
C GLY A 296 -9.89 12.36 1.97
N ARG A 297 -10.40 13.54 2.32
CA ARG A 297 -9.88 14.36 3.41
C ARG A 297 -10.98 14.54 4.44
N ILE A 298 -10.64 14.37 5.72
CA ILE A 298 -11.57 14.65 6.82
C ILE A 298 -11.56 16.14 7.12
N PHE A 299 -12.75 16.72 7.22
CA PHE A 299 -12.96 18.03 7.82
C PHE A 299 -13.98 17.90 8.94
N ALA A 300 -13.60 18.37 10.13
CA ALA A 300 -14.52 18.39 11.25
C ALA A 300 -14.29 19.63 12.12
N ALA A 301 -15.39 20.20 12.60
CA ALA A 301 -15.37 21.37 13.46
C ALA A 301 -15.08 21.03 14.94
N GLN A 302 -15.36 19.79 15.37
CA GLN A 302 -15.35 19.35 16.77
C GLN A 302 -15.10 17.81 16.87
N ILE A 303 -13.92 17.29 16.50
CA ILE A 303 -13.60 15.89 16.82
C ILE A 303 -12.74 15.84 18.09
N SER A 304 -13.16 15.02 19.07
CA SER A 304 -12.36 14.70 20.25
C SER A 304 -11.47 13.46 20.04
N GLN A 305 -11.86 12.52 19.17
CA GLN A 305 -11.07 11.31 18.85
C GLN A 305 -11.12 10.90 17.36
N VAL A 306 -9.95 10.73 16.75
CA VAL A 306 -9.77 10.03 15.46
C VAL A 306 -8.90 8.82 15.71
N ILE A 307 -9.44 7.61 15.49
CA ILE A 307 -8.69 6.36 15.63
C ILE A 307 -8.41 5.85 14.23
N LEU A 308 -7.14 5.92 13.84
CA LEU A 308 -6.67 5.57 12.52
C LEU A 308 -5.92 4.23 12.59
N ALA A 309 -6.51 3.16 12.10
CA ALA A 309 -5.77 1.95 11.72
C ALA A 309 -4.97 2.25 10.43
N LEU A 310 -3.92 3.06 10.58
CA LEU A 310 -2.90 3.48 9.60
C LEU A 310 -3.18 3.18 8.11
N THR A 311 -3.93 4.08 7.46
CA THR A 311 -3.76 4.43 6.04
C THR A 311 -3.74 5.95 5.93
N LYS A 312 -2.53 6.52 5.88
CA LYS A 312 -2.33 7.90 5.44
C LYS A 312 -1.87 7.81 3.98
N VAL A 313 -2.70 8.28 3.05
CA VAL A 313 -2.34 8.48 1.63
C VAL A 313 -2.37 9.98 1.36
#